data_AF-I1CQ60-F1
#
_entry.id   AF-I1CQ60-F1
#
_cell.length_a   1.000
_cell.length_b   1.000
_cell.length_c   1.000
_cell.angle_alpha   90.00
_cell.angle_beta   90.00
_cell.angle_gamma   90.00
#
_symmetry.space_group_name_H-M   'P 1'
#
loop_
_entity.id
_entity.type
_entity.pdbx_description
1 polymer ?
#
loop_
_entity_poly.entity_id
_entity_poly.type
_entity_poly.pdbx_seq_one_letter_code
_entity_poly.pdbx_strand_id
1 'polypeptide(L)' 'MANVIQMERKQCNLCANNATARKFAWNWREVASSMMPAVAPYLGLQDSDDEKRFLRELEHSLKTNDYFYTVYAVIGQKI' A
#
# COMPACT_ATOMS: atom_id res chain seq x y z
N MET A 1 2.54 25.24 -19.66
CA MET A 1 2.57 23.75 -19.80
C MET A 1 3.65 23.22 -18.85
N ALA A 2 3.69 21.94 -18.46
CA ALA A 2 4.79 21.41 -17.64
C ALA A 2 5.67 20.51 -18.50
N ASN A 3 6.98 20.77 -18.54
CA ASN A 3 7.94 19.87 -19.15
C ASN A 3 8.46 18.89 -18.10
N VAL A 4 8.47 17.59 -18.39
CA VAL A 4 9.07 16.59 -17.49
C VAL A 4 10.57 16.57 -17.75
N ILE A 5 11.37 16.91 -16.74
CA ILE A 5 12.83 16.92 -16.82
C ILE A 5 13.41 15.56 -16.43
N GLN A 6 12.81 14.93 -15.42
CA GLN A 6 13.32 13.69 -14.88
C GLN A 6 12.18 12.85 -14.30
N MET A 7 12.28 11.54 -14.48
CA MET A 7 11.38 10.57 -13.88
C MET A 7 12.22 9.48 -13.23
N GLU A 8 11.97 9.23 -11.95
CA GLU A 8 12.54 8.11 -11.21
C GLU A 8 11.47 7.11 -10.83
N ARG A 9 11.79 5.83 -11.00
CA ARG A 9 10.98 4.72 -10.50
C ARG A 9 11.70 4.07 -9.33
N LYS A 10 11.04 4.01 -8.18
CA LYS A 10 11.49 3.23 -7.02
C LYS A 10 10.49 2.12 -6.75
N GLN A 11 10.99 0.93 -6.41
CA GLN A 11 10.17 -0.24 -6.16
C GLN A 11 10.59 -0.87 -4.84
N CYS A 12 9.61 -1.26 -4.03
CA CYS A 12 9.80 -1.98 -2.78
C CYS A 12 9.05 -3.31 -2.88
N ASN A 13 9.79 -4.43 -2.86
CA ASN A 13 9.20 -5.73 -2.65
C ASN A 13 8.83 -5.87 -1.16
N LEU A 14 7.54 -5.99 -0.86
CA LEU A 14 7.02 -6.02 0.49
C LEU A 14 7.29 -7.35 1.22
N CYS A 15 7.61 -8.44 0.49
CA CYS A 15 8.02 -9.72 1.08
C CYS A 15 9.52 -9.81 1.39
N ALA A 16 10.34 -8.82 0.98
CA ALA A 16 11.81 -8.88 1.10
C ALA A 16 12.36 -8.80 2.53
N ASN A 17 11.49 -8.79 3.56
CA ASN A 17 11.80 -8.80 4.99
C ASN A 17 12.93 -7.84 5.44
N ASN A 18 13.03 -6.67 4.79
CA ASN A 18 13.91 -5.59 5.21
C ASN A 18 13.12 -4.49 5.94
N ALA A 19 13.84 -3.53 6.53
CA ALA A 19 13.21 -2.47 7.33
C ALA A 19 12.20 -1.64 6.52
N THR A 20 12.50 -1.33 5.26
CA THR A 20 11.63 -0.55 4.38
C THR A 20 10.37 -1.33 4.01
N ALA A 21 10.51 -2.60 3.63
CA ALA A 21 9.39 -3.50 3.33
C ALA A 21 8.42 -3.63 4.51
N ARG A 22 8.95 -3.83 5.74
CA ARG A 22 8.12 -3.90 6.96
C ARG A 22 7.35 -2.60 7.23
N LYS A 23 7.97 -1.44 7.04
CA LYS A 23 7.33 -0.14 7.21
C LYS A 23 6.21 0.08 6.18
N PHE A 24 6.44 -0.27 4.92
CA PHE A 24 5.40 -0.14 3.89
C PHE A 24 4.26 -1.14 4.07
N ALA A 25 4.54 -2.39 4.46
CA ALA A 25 3.49 -3.36 4.77
C ALA A 25 2.62 -2.89 5.94
N TRP A 26 3.24 -2.36 7.01
CA TRP A 26 2.50 -1.74 8.12
C TRP A 26 1.68 -0.53 7.66
N ASN A 27 2.27 0.38 6.88
CA ASN A 27 1.55 1.54 6.34
C ASN A 27 0.31 1.15 5.54
N TRP A 28 0.43 0.13 4.68
CA TRP A 28 -0.72 -0.37 3.90
C TRP A 28 -1.83 -0.97 4.76
N ARG A 29 -1.47 -1.68 5.84
CA ARG A 29 -2.44 -2.15 6.84
C ARG A 29 -3.19 -0.98 7.49
N GLU A 30 -2.49 0.07 7.90
CA GLU A 30 -3.11 1.24 8.53
C GLU A 30 -4.00 2.02 7.55
N VAL A 31 -3.55 2.18 6.29
CA VAL A 31 -4.38 2.78 5.24
C VAL A 31 -5.66 1.99 5.05
N ALA A 32 -5.57 0.66 4.88
CA ALA A 32 -6.75 -0.19 4.75
C ALA A 32 -7.67 -0.06 5.97
N SER A 33 -7.11 -0.10 7.18
CA SER A 33 -7.86 0.06 8.43
C SER A 33 -8.61 1.39 8.48
N SER A 34 -7.98 2.50 8.06
CA SER A 34 -8.60 3.83 8.05
C SER A 34 -9.76 3.94 7.06
N MET A 35 -9.75 3.11 6.01
CA MET A 35 -10.75 3.12 4.95
C MET A 35 -11.95 2.22 5.25
N MET A 36 -11.87 1.34 6.26
CA MET A 36 -12.91 0.35 6.58
C MET A 36 -14.33 0.93 6.66
N PRO A 37 -14.58 2.09 7.29
CA PRO A 37 -15.93 2.67 7.33
C PRO A 37 -16.56 2.91 5.94
N ALA A 38 -15.73 3.10 4.92
CA ALA A 38 -16.18 3.30 3.54
C ALA A 38 -16.16 2.00 2.71
N VAL A 39 -15.15 1.14 2.90
CA VAL A 39 -14.93 -0.02 2.01
C VAL A 39 -15.49 -1.34 2.55
N ALA A 40 -15.69 -1.48 3.86
CA ALA A 40 -16.13 -2.73 4.48
C ALA A 40 -17.43 -3.31 3.86
N PRO A 41 -18.48 -2.51 3.59
CA PRO A 41 -19.70 -3.03 2.96
C PRO A 41 -19.46 -3.59 1.54
N TYR A 42 -18.53 -2.98 0.79
CA TYR A 42 -18.20 -3.41 -0.57
C TYR A 42 -17.30 -4.64 -0.61
N LEU A 43 -16.55 -4.87 0.47
CA LEU A 43 -15.74 -6.06 0.68
C LEU A 43 -16.55 -7.22 1.29
N GLY A 44 -17.84 -7.01 1.59
CA GLY A 44 -18.72 -8.00 2.20
C GLY A 44 -18.38 -8.29 3.68
N LEU A 45 -17.68 -7.38 4.35
CA LEU A 45 -17.34 -7.50 5.78
C LEU A 45 -18.56 -7.07 6.60
N GLN A 46 -19.03 -7.94 7.50
CA GLN A 46 -20.30 -7.71 8.21
C GLN A 46 -20.12 -7.03 9.56
N ASP A 47 -18.97 -7.23 10.18
CA ASP A 47 -18.69 -6.73 11.53
C ASP A 47 -17.20 -6.44 11.76
N SER A 48 -16.90 -5.95 12.97
CA SER A 48 -15.55 -5.58 13.36
C SER A 48 -14.56 -6.76 13.40
N ASP A 49 -15.04 -7.99 13.56
CA ASP A 49 -14.18 -9.16 13.62
C ASP A 49 -13.80 -9.63 12.21
N ASP A 50 -14.72 -9.50 11.25
CA ASP A 50 -14.42 -9.64 9.83
C ASP A 50 -13.37 -8.62 9.38
N GLU A 51 -13.50 -7.35 9.77
CA GLU A 51 -12.51 -6.30 9.48
C GLU A 51 -11.13 -6.65 10.07
N LYS A 52 -11.07 -7.06 11.34
CA LYS A 52 -9.81 -7.48 11.97
C LYS A 52 -9.19 -8.70 11.28
N ARG A 53 -10.02 -9.67 10.86
CA ARG A 53 -9.55 -10.85 10.12
C ARG A 53 -8.96 -10.44 8.79
N PHE A 54 -9.69 -9.63 8.02
CA PHE A 54 -9.22 -9.08 6.75
C PHE A 54 -7.89 -8.34 6.90
N LEU A 55 -7.75 -7.45 7.89
CA LEU A 55 -6.51 -6.69 8.10
C LEU A 55 -5.31 -7.58 8.45
N ARG A 56 -5.53 -8.66 9.20
CA ARG A 56 -4.48 -9.65 9.50
C ARG A 56 -4.07 -10.43 8.25
N GLU A 57 -5.05 -10.86 7.46
CA GLU A 57 -4.81 -11.58 6.20
C GLU A 57 -4.08 -10.69 5.18
N LEU A 58 -4.48 -9.42 5.08
CA LEU A 58 -3.81 -8.42 4.25
C LEU A 58 -2.35 -8.25 4.68
N GLU A 59 -2.10 -8.00 5.97
CA GLU A 59 -0.74 -7.83 6.49
C GLU A 59 0.12 -9.08 6.23
N HIS A 60 -0.44 -10.27 6.42
CA HIS A 60 0.25 -11.53 6.12
C HIS A 60 0.59 -11.62 4.64
N SER A 61 -0.38 -11.40 3.76
CA SER A 61 -0.24 -11.47 2.29
C SER A 61 0.82 -10.49 1.78
N LEU A 62 0.85 -9.26 2.29
CA LEU A 62 1.87 -8.26 1.95
C LEU A 62 3.30 -8.69 2.33
N LYS A 63 3.44 -9.55 3.34
CA LYS A 63 4.74 -10.02 3.85
C LYS A 63 5.19 -11.34 3.25
N THR A 64 4.29 -12.14 2.67
CA THR A 64 4.60 -13.48 2.17
C THR A 64 4.53 -13.62 0.67
N ASN A 65 3.69 -12.83 0.00
CA ASN A 65 3.52 -12.86 -1.45
C ASN A 65 4.32 -11.74 -2.12
N ASP A 66 4.63 -11.92 -3.41
CA ASP A 66 5.34 -10.92 -4.22
C ASP A 66 4.46 -9.69 -4.51
N TYR A 67 4.42 -8.77 -3.54
CA TYR A 67 3.81 -7.45 -3.68
C TYR A 67 4.88 -6.38 -3.87
N PHE A 68 4.73 -5.60 -4.93
CA PHE A 68 5.66 -4.52 -5.24
C PHE A 68 5.00 -3.16 -5.13
N TYR A 69 5.35 -2.41 -4.10
CA TYR A 69 4.99 -1.01 -4.00
C TYR A 69 5.91 -0.18 -4.90
N THR A 70 5.35 0.46 -5.92
CA THR A 70 6.10 1.26 -6.89
C THR A 70 5.74 2.73 -6.76
N VAL A 71 6.74 3.59 -6.62
CA VAL A 71 6.59 5.04 -6.60
C VAL A 71 7.28 5.63 -7.83
N TYR A 72 6.56 6.51 -8.51
CA TYR A 72 7.09 7.34 -9.58
C TYR A 72 7.29 8.75 -9.05
N ALA A 73 8.54 9.20 -9.02
CA ALA A 73 8.87 10.59 -8.73
C ALA A 73 9.12 11.31 -10.07
N VAL A 74 8.41 12.40 -10.31
CA VAL A 74 8.52 13.18 -11.54
C VAL A 74 8.92 14.60 -11.17
N ILE A 75 10.03 15.07 -11.75
CA ILE A 75 10.45 16.47 -11.65
C ILE A 75 9.98 17.17 -12.92
N GLY A 76 9.04 18.09 -12.74
CA GLY A 76 8.54 18.93 -13.81
C GLY A 76 9.02 20.38 -13.68
N GLN A 77 9.30 21.03 -14.80
CA GLN A 77 9.49 22.47 -14.87
C GLN A 77 8.27 23.11 -15.53
N LYS A 78 7.75 24.15 -14.87
CA LYS A 78 6.68 24.96 -15.43
C LYS A 78 7.26 25.79 -16.60
N ILE A 79 6.64 25.64 -17.77
CA ILE A 79 6.81 26.47 -18.97
C ILE A 79 5.77 27.58 -18.93
#